data_AF-A0A4S3PRN9-F1
#
_entry.id   AF-A0A4S3PRN9-F1
#
_cell.length_a   1.000
_cell.length_b   1.000
_cell.length_c   1.000
_cell.angle_alpha   90.00
_cell.angle_beta   90.00
_cell.angle_gamma   90.00
#
_symmetry.space_group_name_H-M   'P 1'
#
loop_
_entity.id
_entity.type
_entity.pdbx_description
1 polymer ?
#
loop_
_entity_poly.entity_id
_entity_poly.type
_entity_poly.pdbx_seq_one_letter_code
_entity_poly.pdbx_strand_id
1 'polypeptide(L)'
;MTKTTVNSIDLLKITNQYRIFIDTCVWMYPPSKDFLTKVLPEALFVRKATTKIPYRVIEEVTRKAKDPDKDTRKRAKFAARMINLYIRAGLAQVLGDKDDPDINDKTVLYVFQKYSDRYLFCLFTNDTGLANDVYQLRNQRAVDNKEFLIYGIGKDGSPYQWDFANEMRKDPVFFHYKNKPNFKREASVDRSLIEKHPLTVSSNSRIKSGDKVQTVKHGELTIGELLGTGQDGTVFRVKKGLVCKVFHKHKLTVNMYQKIVKMLAMPVHLQDVNWPLDLIFTKDNLFLGYVMKEAKGISLQKLLKTKAHLTKNFPDWDRKHLVELALSYLRTVGHLHEHGIVMGSVDLDHILVKNEKNISLINTDGYQMNQFRSDRSLINYTPPEFLTQKDEVLKGKSHDYYSIAVVLFAILFPGRLPYTFQGSNVKAEHILSKRFDFPFQPTYIPNYEKSPWALIWGSLPFHLQQLFYETFVQDQRISIEFWETAFRLYRDSLKNEERPTALFIKDTDDLKEETVFAKCMACKSYLRIPEREYTRITAHNPNPLCERCHQLYKIKVPLETRQSKQKETKHFWTEKTTFLEAMSTFRSEMRSEK
;
A
#
# COMPACT_ATOMS: atom_id res chain seq x y z
N MET A 1 13.35 20.78 -8.42
CA MET A 1 12.64 19.83 -7.53
C MET A 1 13.56 18.64 -7.27
N THR A 2 13.92 18.40 -6.01
CA THR A 2 14.67 17.20 -5.60
C THR A 2 13.75 15.98 -5.64
N LYS A 3 14.24 14.85 -6.16
CA LYS A 3 13.50 13.58 -6.16
C LYS A 3 13.60 12.96 -4.76
N THR A 4 12.49 12.93 -4.01
CA THR A 4 12.41 12.11 -2.79
C THR A 4 12.27 10.64 -3.19
N THR A 5 13.39 9.98 -3.47
CA THR A 5 13.44 8.54 -3.73
C THR A 5 13.23 7.77 -2.42
N VAL A 6 12.11 7.04 -2.32
CA VAL A 6 11.84 6.13 -1.21
C VAL A 6 12.89 5.02 -1.21
N ASN A 7 13.62 4.84 -0.10
CA ASN A 7 14.69 3.86 -0.01
C ASN A 7 14.10 2.46 0.25
N SER A 8 14.25 1.56 -0.73
CA SER A 8 13.82 0.16 -0.64
C SER A 8 14.85 -0.66 0.16
N ILE A 9 14.44 -1.18 1.32
CA ILE A 9 15.31 -1.87 2.28
C ILE A 9 14.86 -3.32 2.49
N ASP A 10 15.80 -4.25 2.38
CA ASP A 10 15.55 -5.68 2.62
C ASP A 10 15.51 -5.98 4.13
N LEU A 11 14.31 -6.15 4.68
CA LEU A 11 14.14 -6.44 6.10
C LEU A 11 14.70 -7.83 6.49
N LEU A 12 14.81 -8.77 5.53
CA LEU A 12 15.45 -10.08 5.76
C LEU A 12 16.98 -10.01 5.74
N LYS A 13 17.58 -8.91 5.28
CA LYS A 13 19.00 -8.59 5.53
C LYS A 13 19.17 -8.06 6.95
N ILE A 14 18.28 -7.16 7.38
CA ILE A 14 18.29 -6.60 8.74
C ILE A 14 18.11 -7.69 9.79
N THR A 15 17.04 -8.50 9.72
CA THR A 15 16.78 -9.57 10.73
C THR A 15 17.85 -10.66 10.76
N ASN A 16 18.67 -10.79 9.70
CA ASN A 16 19.79 -11.72 9.65
C ASN A 16 21.10 -11.16 10.23
N GLN A 17 21.36 -9.85 10.09
CA GLN A 17 22.65 -9.23 10.41
C GLN A 17 22.62 -8.36 11.68
N TYR A 18 21.47 -7.78 12.03
CA TYR A 18 21.35 -6.75 13.07
C TYR A 18 20.68 -7.28 14.33
N ARG A 19 21.11 -6.78 15.50
CA ARG A 19 20.37 -6.91 16.75
C ARG A 19 19.27 -5.84 16.76
N ILE A 20 18.01 -6.26 16.61
CA ILE A 20 16.87 -5.35 16.50
C ILE A 20 16.31 -5.03 17.88
N PHE A 21 16.24 -3.74 18.22
CA PHE A 21 15.59 -3.21 19.42
C PHE A 21 14.33 -2.43 19.01
N ILE A 22 13.30 -2.48 19.85
CA ILE A 22 12.05 -1.73 19.66
C ILE A 22 11.72 -1.04 20.98
N ASP A 23 11.69 0.29 20.92
CA ASP A 23 11.37 1.20 22.01
C ASP A 23 9.88 1.11 22.42
N THR A 24 9.58 1.29 23.72
CA THR A 24 8.22 1.47 24.24
C THR A 24 7.39 2.44 23.41
N CYS A 25 7.99 3.54 22.95
CA CYS A 25 7.25 4.53 22.16
C CYS A 25 6.69 3.91 20.87
N VAL A 26 7.42 3.01 20.20
CA VAL A 26 6.96 2.31 18.99
C VAL A 26 5.93 1.23 19.33
N TRP A 27 6.10 0.48 20.42
CA TRP A 27 5.10 -0.51 20.88
C TRP A 27 3.75 0.12 21.24
N MET A 28 3.76 1.33 21.81
CA MET A 28 2.56 2.06 22.23
C MET A 28 1.95 2.96 21.13
N TYR A 29 2.62 3.13 20.00
CA TYR A 29 2.18 4.04 18.93
C TYR A 29 1.19 3.33 17.98
N PRO A 30 -0.08 3.79 17.87
CA PRO A 30 -1.09 3.07 17.09
C PRO A 30 -0.74 2.83 15.60
N PRO A 31 -0.11 3.77 14.87
CA PRO A 31 0.35 3.52 13.50
C PRO A 31 1.37 2.38 13.36
N SER A 32 2.14 2.05 14.41
CA SER A 32 3.06 0.90 14.42
C SER A 32 2.33 -0.45 14.35
N LYS A 33 1.01 -0.51 14.53
CA LYS A 33 0.24 -1.76 14.57
C LYS A 33 0.54 -2.67 13.38
N ASP A 34 0.57 -2.15 12.15
CA ASP A 34 0.74 -3.00 10.97
C ASP A 34 2.19 -3.47 10.77
N PHE A 35 3.16 -2.63 11.12
CA PHE A 35 4.57 -3.03 11.22
C PHE A 35 4.78 -4.15 12.25
N LEU A 36 4.18 -4.02 13.44
CA LEU A 36 4.31 -4.96 14.56
C LEU A 36 3.40 -6.21 14.44
N THR A 37 2.38 -6.22 13.58
CA THR A 37 1.48 -7.39 13.41
C THR A 37 1.70 -8.17 12.12
N LYS A 38 2.34 -7.57 11.10
CA LYS A 38 2.59 -8.20 9.80
C LYS A 38 4.08 -8.17 9.43
N VAL A 39 4.60 -6.97 9.17
CA VAL A 39 5.89 -6.77 8.48
C VAL A 39 7.08 -7.34 9.26
N LEU A 40 7.22 -6.99 10.54
CA LEU A 40 8.35 -7.43 11.35
C LEU A 40 8.23 -8.88 11.85
N PRO A 41 7.07 -9.38 12.34
CA PRO A 41 6.92 -10.78 12.73
C PRO A 41 7.31 -11.77 11.62
N GLU A 42 6.89 -11.51 10.38
CA GLU A 42 7.19 -12.36 9.24
C GLU A 42 8.69 -12.36 8.91
N ALA A 43 9.33 -11.18 8.89
CA ALA A 43 10.77 -11.07 8.64
C ALA A 43 11.66 -11.68 9.74
N LEU A 44 11.18 -11.71 10.99
CA LEU A 44 11.82 -12.41 12.11
C LEU A 44 11.67 -13.93 11.96
N PHE A 45 10.44 -14.40 11.72
CA PHE A 45 10.11 -15.82 11.59
C PHE A 45 10.91 -16.49 10.46
N VAL A 46 10.95 -15.87 9.27
CA VAL A 46 11.70 -16.36 8.09
C VAL A 46 13.20 -16.51 8.37
N ARG A 47 13.79 -15.72 9.29
CA ARG A 47 15.19 -15.82 9.70
C ARG A 47 15.44 -16.57 11.01
N LYS A 48 14.40 -17.06 11.69
CA LYS A 48 14.46 -17.53 13.10
C LYS A 48 15.13 -16.51 14.03
N ALA A 49 14.94 -15.22 13.73
CA ALA A 49 15.55 -14.10 14.44
C ALA A 49 14.63 -13.60 15.58
N THR A 50 15.23 -12.91 16.55
CA THR A 50 14.51 -12.33 17.70
C THR A 50 14.80 -10.85 17.86
N THR A 51 13.75 -10.05 18.10
CA THR A 51 13.91 -8.70 18.66
C THR A 51 14.39 -8.78 20.10
N LYS A 52 15.06 -7.73 20.55
CA LYS A 52 15.55 -7.57 21.91
C LYS A 52 14.67 -6.56 22.63
N ILE A 53 14.03 -7.01 23.70
CA ILE A 53 13.12 -6.21 24.52
C ILE A 53 13.74 -6.09 25.91
N PRO A 54 14.24 -4.91 26.34
CA PRO A 54 14.67 -4.71 27.71
C PRO A 54 13.53 -5.00 28.68
N TYR A 55 13.80 -5.69 29.80
CA TYR A 55 12.79 -6.09 30.79
C TYR A 55 11.94 -4.89 31.25
N ARG A 56 12.57 -3.73 31.47
CA ARG A 56 11.87 -2.51 31.91
C ARG A 56 10.96 -1.88 30.85
N VAL A 57 11.08 -2.20 29.56
CA VAL A 57 10.04 -1.86 28.55
C VAL A 57 8.73 -2.59 28.88
N ILE A 58 8.82 -3.84 29.36
CA ILE A 58 7.66 -4.63 29.79
C ILE A 58 7.06 -4.03 31.06
N GLU A 59 7.89 -3.61 32.02
CA GLU A 59 7.43 -2.94 33.24
C GLU A 59 6.77 -1.57 32.96
N GLU A 60 7.39 -0.75 32.11
CA GLU A 60 6.87 0.57 31.74
C GLU A 60 5.51 0.46 31.04
N VAL A 61 5.38 -0.48 30.09
CA VAL A 61 4.12 -0.84 29.44
C VAL A 61 3.11 -1.40 30.46
N THR A 62 3.54 -2.21 31.43
CA THR A 62 2.66 -2.77 32.47
C THR A 62 2.16 -1.69 33.45
N ARG A 63 3.01 -0.71 33.77
CA ARG A 63 2.67 0.48 34.57
C ARG A 63 1.67 1.35 33.81
N LYS A 64 1.96 1.70 32.56
CA LYS A 64 1.06 2.48 31.69
C LYS A 64 -0.24 1.74 31.38
N ALA A 65 -0.31 0.41 31.48
CA ALA A 65 -1.56 -0.36 31.38
C ALA A 65 -2.52 -0.18 32.57
N LYS A 66 -2.09 0.51 33.64
CA LYS A 66 -2.88 0.95 34.79
C LYS A 66 -3.08 2.47 34.86
N ASP A 67 -2.57 3.22 33.89
CA ASP A 67 -2.59 4.70 33.84
C ASP A 67 -4.02 5.27 33.95
N PRO A 68 -4.28 6.39 34.65
CA PRO A 68 -5.59 7.03 34.69
C PRO A 68 -6.10 7.52 33.33
N ASP A 69 -5.23 7.94 32.40
CA ASP A 69 -5.65 8.33 31.05
C ASP A 69 -6.18 7.11 30.26
N LYS A 70 -7.39 7.27 29.72
CA LYS A 70 -8.12 6.25 28.96
C LYS A 70 -7.34 5.79 27.72
N ASP A 71 -6.63 6.68 27.04
CA ASP A 71 -5.97 6.36 25.78
C ASP A 71 -4.54 5.84 25.97
N THR A 72 -3.78 6.37 26.91
CA THR A 72 -2.50 5.80 27.37
C THR A 72 -2.71 4.38 27.89
N ARG A 73 -3.74 4.16 28.71
CA ARG A 73 -4.15 2.84 29.20
C ARG A 73 -4.54 1.87 28.07
N LYS A 74 -5.23 2.32 27.02
CA LYS A 74 -5.50 1.49 25.82
C LYS A 74 -4.23 1.13 25.08
N ARG A 75 -3.38 2.11 24.76
CA ARG A 75 -2.11 1.94 24.02
C ARG A 75 -1.18 0.97 24.73
N ALA A 76 -1.05 1.10 26.04
CA ALA A 76 -0.24 0.21 26.86
C ALA A 76 -0.82 -1.22 26.93
N LYS A 77 -2.15 -1.38 27.03
CA LYS A 77 -2.79 -2.70 26.94
C LYS A 77 -2.64 -3.36 25.57
N PHE A 78 -2.55 -2.58 24.48
CA PHE A 78 -2.18 -3.09 23.16
C PHE A 78 -0.71 -3.54 23.13
N ALA A 79 0.22 -2.68 23.56
CA ALA A 79 1.65 -2.99 23.63
C ALA A 79 1.93 -4.27 24.45
N ALA A 80 1.31 -4.41 25.64
CA ALA A 80 1.45 -5.60 26.49
C ALA A 80 1.01 -6.89 25.79
N ARG A 81 -0.11 -6.85 25.05
CA ARG A 81 -0.60 -7.98 24.26
C ARG A 81 0.37 -8.34 23.13
N MET A 82 0.91 -7.35 22.43
CA MET A 82 1.88 -7.56 21.34
C MET A 82 3.21 -8.12 21.84
N ILE A 83 3.78 -7.58 22.93
CA ILE A 83 5.02 -8.06 23.53
C ILE A 83 4.86 -9.52 23.99
N ASN A 84 3.78 -9.85 24.71
CA ASN A 84 3.49 -11.22 25.12
C ASN A 84 3.26 -12.16 23.92
N LEU A 85 2.67 -11.70 22.82
CA LEU A 85 2.55 -12.48 21.58
C LEU A 85 3.92 -12.78 20.96
N TYR A 86 4.81 -11.79 20.86
CA TYR A 86 6.17 -11.98 20.35
C TYR A 86 6.97 -12.98 21.20
N ILE A 87 6.90 -12.87 22.54
CA ILE A 87 7.59 -13.79 23.46
C ILE A 87 7.05 -15.22 23.29
N ARG A 88 5.73 -15.42 23.27
CA ARG A 88 5.12 -16.74 23.08
C ARG A 88 5.39 -17.36 21.71
N ALA A 89 5.56 -16.53 20.67
CA ALA A 89 5.90 -16.96 19.32
C ALA A 89 7.42 -17.21 19.11
N GLY A 90 8.26 -16.97 20.13
CA GLY A 90 9.72 -17.08 20.01
C GLY A 90 10.36 -15.97 19.14
N LEU A 91 9.65 -14.87 18.92
CA LEU A 91 10.06 -13.74 18.07
C LEU A 91 10.73 -12.59 18.85
N ALA A 92 10.70 -12.64 20.19
CA ALA A 92 11.43 -11.72 21.06
C ALA A 92 12.22 -12.46 22.14
N GLN A 93 13.39 -11.91 22.49
CA GLN A 93 14.15 -12.25 23.68
C GLN A 93 14.09 -11.06 24.65
N VAL A 94 13.71 -11.34 25.90
CA VAL A 94 13.78 -10.35 26.99
C VAL A 94 15.22 -10.27 27.50
N LEU A 95 15.71 -9.06 27.81
CA LEU A 95 17.06 -8.81 28.33
C LEU A 95 17.01 -7.96 29.60
N GLY A 96 17.85 -8.27 30.58
CA GLY A 96 17.90 -7.61 31.90
C GLY A 96 16.94 -8.24 32.92
N ASP A 97 17.10 -7.84 34.18
CA ASP A 97 16.32 -8.33 35.33
C ASP A 97 15.88 -7.17 36.25
N LYS A 98 15.19 -7.48 37.34
CA LYS A 98 14.60 -6.51 38.29
C LYS A 98 15.61 -5.63 39.03
N ASP A 99 16.87 -6.07 39.09
CA ASP A 99 17.93 -5.41 39.85
C ASP A 99 18.76 -4.43 38.98
N ASP A 100 18.54 -4.39 37.65
CA ASP A 100 19.22 -3.44 36.77
C ASP A 100 18.75 -1.99 37.02
N PRO A 101 19.65 -1.02 37.30
CA PRO A 101 19.28 0.31 37.79
C PRO A 101 18.41 1.12 36.83
N ASP A 102 17.45 1.89 37.39
CA ASP A 102 16.29 2.51 36.72
C ASP A 102 16.45 2.85 35.23
N ILE A 103 15.74 2.08 34.40
CA ILE A 103 15.95 2.02 32.95
C ILE A 103 14.94 2.88 32.19
N ASN A 104 15.49 3.90 31.52
CA ASN A 104 14.92 4.58 30.37
C ASN A 104 15.88 4.39 29.16
N ASP A 105 15.72 5.19 28.08
CA ASP A 105 16.64 5.40 26.94
C ASP A 105 18.12 5.04 27.17
N LYS A 106 18.66 5.44 28.33
CA LYS A 106 20.01 5.16 28.84
C LYS A 106 20.47 3.71 28.65
N THR A 107 19.60 2.69 28.78
CA THR A 107 20.02 1.29 28.60
C THR A 107 20.11 0.88 27.14
N VAL A 108 19.29 1.45 26.24
CA VAL A 108 19.48 1.27 24.79
C VAL A 108 20.81 1.90 24.39
N LEU A 109 21.11 3.10 24.88
CA LEU A 109 22.40 3.78 24.67
C LEU A 109 23.58 2.96 25.24
N TYR A 110 23.48 2.47 26.48
CA TYR A 110 24.52 1.64 27.10
C TYR A 110 24.79 0.35 26.32
N VAL A 111 23.75 -0.38 25.90
CA VAL A 111 23.90 -1.62 25.13
C VAL A 111 24.48 -1.36 23.75
N PHE A 112 24.10 -0.27 23.08
CA PHE A 112 24.67 0.09 21.78
C PHE A 112 26.13 0.53 21.92
N GLN A 113 26.47 1.32 22.94
CA GLN A 113 27.84 1.79 23.22
C GLN A 113 28.78 0.64 23.62
N LYS A 114 28.33 -0.29 24.49
CA LYS A 114 29.17 -1.36 25.06
C LYS A 114 29.53 -2.48 24.08
N TYR A 115 28.78 -2.61 22.99
CA TYR A 115 28.95 -3.72 22.04
C TYR A 115 28.96 -3.27 20.57
N SER A 116 29.22 -1.98 20.31
CA SER A 116 29.29 -1.39 18.95
C SER A 116 30.41 -1.98 18.08
N ASP A 117 31.49 -2.42 18.74
CA ASP A 117 32.61 -3.16 18.18
C ASP A 117 32.20 -4.54 17.65
N ARG A 118 31.22 -5.19 18.29
CA ARG A 118 30.82 -6.58 18.06
C ARG A 118 29.63 -6.68 17.13
N TYR A 119 28.56 -5.94 17.38
CA TYR A 119 27.27 -6.14 16.73
C TYR A 119 26.81 -4.94 15.89
N LEU A 120 26.19 -5.26 14.76
CA LEU A 120 25.34 -4.33 14.02
C LEU A 120 24.03 -4.16 14.80
N PHE A 121 23.57 -2.92 14.99
CA PHE A 121 22.37 -2.60 15.77
C PHE A 121 21.31 -1.88 14.96
N CYS A 122 20.05 -2.26 15.15
CA CYS A 122 18.90 -1.65 14.47
C CYS A 122 17.88 -1.22 15.52
N LEU A 123 17.68 0.09 15.69
CA LEU A 123 16.68 0.63 16.61
C LEU A 123 15.42 1.08 15.87
N PHE A 124 14.28 0.66 16.39
CA PHE A 124 12.99 1.26 16.08
C PHE A 124 12.56 2.19 17.23
N THR A 125 12.64 3.50 17.00
CA THR A 125 12.17 4.55 17.90
C THR A 125 11.55 5.73 17.15
N ASN A 126 10.51 6.32 17.73
CA ASN A 126 9.93 7.61 17.34
C ASN A 126 10.38 8.75 18.26
N ASP A 127 11.10 8.46 19.35
CA ASP A 127 11.69 9.49 20.19
C ASP A 127 12.88 10.14 19.47
N THR A 128 12.91 11.48 19.48
CA THR A 128 13.91 12.25 18.72
C THR A 128 15.23 12.37 19.48
N GLY A 129 15.18 12.34 20.82
CA GLY A 129 16.35 12.34 21.69
C GLY A 129 17.08 11.00 21.60
N LEU A 130 16.40 9.89 21.87
CA LEU A 130 17.01 8.55 21.76
C LEU A 130 17.55 8.28 20.35
N ALA A 131 16.82 8.66 19.30
CA ALA A 131 17.30 8.52 17.92
C ALA A 131 18.55 9.36 17.65
N ASN A 132 18.60 10.61 18.12
CA ASN A 132 19.79 11.46 17.99
C ASN A 132 20.97 10.85 18.76
N ASP A 133 20.76 10.44 20.00
CA ASP A 133 21.85 9.99 20.87
C ASP A 133 22.47 8.67 20.38
N VAL A 134 21.66 7.77 19.82
CA VAL A 134 22.16 6.58 19.08
C VAL A 134 22.92 6.97 17.81
N TYR A 135 22.50 8.03 17.10
CA TYR A 135 23.27 8.56 15.97
C TYR A 135 24.59 9.21 16.41
N GLN A 136 24.61 9.95 17.52
CA GLN A 136 25.86 10.51 18.05
C GLN A 136 26.81 9.40 18.50
N LEU A 137 26.31 8.32 19.13
CA LEU A 137 27.09 7.12 19.44
C LEU A 137 27.72 6.50 18.19
N ARG A 138 26.94 6.28 17.12
CA ARG A 138 27.43 5.75 15.82
C ARG A 138 28.64 6.54 15.30
N ASN A 139 28.63 7.85 15.44
CA ASN A 139 29.61 8.76 14.83
C ASN A 139 30.79 9.12 15.75
N GLN A 140 30.95 8.46 16.90
CA GLN A 140 32.11 8.69 17.77
C GLN A 140 33.40 8.16 17.13
N ARG A 141 34.31 9.07 16.75
CA ARG A 141 35.61 8.76 16.12
C ARG A 141 36.61 8.00 17.00
N ALA A 142 36.30 7.79 18.28
CA ALA A 142 37.17 7.13 19.26
C ALA A 142 36.94 5.61 19.37
N VAL A 143 35.93 5.06 18.67
CA VAL A 143 35.56 3.64 18.70
C VAL A 143 35.26 3.21 17.26
N ASP A 144 35.69 2.01 16.87
CA ASP A 144 35.33 1.40 15.57
C ASP A 144 33.88 0.87 15.61
N ASN A 145 32.94 1.81 15.62
CA ASN A 145 31.51 1.52 15.71
C ASN A 145 31.00 0.92 14.39
N LYS A 146 30.45 -0.30 14.46
CA LYS A 146 29.71 -0.88 13.33
C LYS A 146 28.46 -0.07 13.02
N GLU A 147 28.00 -0.14 11.77
CA GLU A 147 26.86 0.65 11.31
C GLU A 147 25.59 0.39 12.16
N PHE A 148 25.04 1.47 12.71
CA PHE A 148 23.72 1.47 13.34
C PHE A 148 22.65 1.94 12.35
N LEU A 149 21.55 1.21 12.27
CA LEU A 149 20.34 1.62 11.58
C LEU A 149 19.33 2.17 12.60
N ILE A 150 18.73 3.32 12.30
CA ILE A 150 17.81 4.00 13.21
C ILE A 150 16.56 4.36 12.41
N TYR A 151 15.43 3.76 12.77
CA TYR A 151 14.16 3.90 12.08
C TYR A 151 13.07 4.35 13.03
N GLY A 152 12.07 5.05 12.51
CA GLY A 152 10.81 5.30 13.20
C GLY A 152 9.60 4.94 12.33
N ILE A 153 8.39 5.17 12.86
CA ILE A 153 7.12 4.91 12.19
C ILE A 153 6.31 6.23 12.10
N GLY A 154 5.91 6.63 10.89
CA GLY A 154 5.15 7.84 10.63
C GLY A 154 3.70 7.80 11.13
N LYS A 155 3.01 8.94 11.07
CA LYS A 155 1.59 9.07 11.48
C LYS A 155 0.62 8.24 10.63
N ASP A 156 1.04 7.95 9.41
CA ASP A 156 0.46 7.06 8.40
C ASP A 156 0.77 5.58 8.62
N GLY A 157 1.75 5.24 9.47
CA GLY A 157 2.24 3.89 9.70
C GLY A 157 3.42 3.48 8.82
N SER A 158 3.96 4.37 7.97
CA SER A 158 5.11 4.05 7.12
C SER A 158 6.43 4.11 7.90
N PRO A 159 7.42 3.25 7.59
CA PRO A 159 8.72 3.34 8.21
C PRO A 159 9.55 4.47 7.57
N TYR A 160 10.32 5.17 8.38
CA TYR A 160 11.30 6.16 7.92
C TYR A 160 12.66 5.93 8.57
N GLN A 161 13.75 6.22 7.86
CA GLN A 161 15.08 6.30 8.43
C GLN A 161 15.30 7.70 9.02
N TRP A 162 15.98 7.76 10.15
CA TRP A 162 16.45 9.02 10.70
C TRP A 162 17.77 9.43 10.02
N ASP A 163 17.76 10.58 9.35
CA ASP A 163 18.95 11.23 8.80
C ASP A 163 19.30 12.49 9.61
N PHE A 164 20.22 12.32 10.57
CA PHE A 164 20.77 13.41 11.37
C PHE A 164 21.96 14.11 10.70
N ALA A 165 22.41 13.68 9.52
CA ALA A 165 23.39 14.42 8.72
C ALA A 165 22.71 15.56 7.95
N ASN A 166 21.49 15.33 7.44
CA ASN A 166 20.69 16.33 6.72
C ASN A 166 19.51 16.81 7.57
N GLU A 167 19.73 17.82 8.43
CA GLU A 167 18.68 18.59 9.14
C GLU A 167 17.68 17.76 9.99
N MET A 168 18.09 16.59 10.50
CA MET A 168 17.21 15.65 11.24
C MET A 168 16.03 15.13 10.40
N ARG A 169 16.23 15.04 9.07
CA ARG A 169 15.23 14.59 8.10
C ARG A 169 14.77 13.16 8.38
N LYS A 170 13.49 12.92 8.07
CA LYS A 170 12.84 11.61 8.16
C LYS A 170 12.67 11.07 6.75
N ASP A 171 13.57 10.18 6.35
CA ASP A 171 13.61 9.66 4.99
C ASP A 171 12.65 8.48 4.81
N PRO A 172 11.66 8.56 3.89
CA PRO A 172 10.73 7.45 3.67
C PRO A 172 11.47 6.17 3.25
N VAL A 173 11.22 5.11 4.00
CA VAL A 173 11.77 3.76 3.76
C VAL A 173 10.63 2.85 3.32
N PHE A 174 10.96 1.88 2.50
CA PHE A 174 10.08 0.77 2.18
C PHE A 174 10.75 -0.55 2.57
N PHE A 175 10.30 -1.16 3.67
CA PHE A 175 10.75 -2.49 4.07
C PHE A 175 10.07 -3.56 3.22
N HIS A 176 10.86 -4.30 2.44
CA HIS A 176 10.39 -5.50 1.76
C HIS A 176 10.90 -6.77 2.43
N TYR A 177 10.04 -7.77 2.54
CA TYR A 177 10.36 -9.10 3.06
C TYR A 177 10.49 -10.10 1.89
N LYS A 178 11.41 -9.83 0.96
CA LYS A 178 11.62 -10.71 -0.19
C LYS A 178 12.46 -11.92 0.19
N ASN A 179 11.76 -12.92 0.71
CA ASN A 179 12.14 -14.31 0.47
C ASN A 179 12.03 -14.48 -1.06
N LYS A 180 13.10 -14.16 -1.81
CA LYS A 180 13.12 -14.28 -3.27
C LYS A 180 12.67 -15.71 -3.57
N PRO A 181 11.51 -15.94 -4.22
CA PRO A 181 11.17 -17.27 -4.64
C PRO A 181 12.28 -17.66 -5.61
N ASN A 182 13.06 -18.68 -5.25
CA ASN A 182 14.15 -19.15 -6.09
C ASN A 182 13.52 -19.97 -7.21
N PHE A 183 12.79 -19.26 -8.09
CA PHE A 183 12.22 -19.78 -9.31
C PHE A 183 13.38 -20.30 -10.14
N LYS A 184 13.65 -21.60 -10.00
CA LYS A 184 14.38 -22.34 -11.02
C LYS A 184 13.70 -21.99 -12.35
N ARG A 185 14.51 -21.64 -13.35
CA ARG A 185 14.05 -21.59 -14.74
C ARG A 185 13.88 -23.01 -15.24
N GLU A 186 12.85 -23.70 -14.75
CA GLU A 186 12.47 -25.01 -15.27
C GLU A 186 11.83 -24.83 -16.65
N ALA A 187 12.24 -25.70 -17.60
CA ALA A 187 11.87 -25.68 -19.00
C ALA A 187 11.84 -24.28 -19.65
N SER A 188 13.01 -23.79 -20.09
CA SER A 188 13.03 -22.83 -21.19
C SER A 188 12.27 -23.44 -22.37
N VAL A 189 11.13 -22.83 -22.76
CA VAL A 189 10.44 -23.17 -24.01
C VAL A 189 11.48 -23.13 -25.12
N ASP A 190 11.60 -24.24 -25.87
CA ASP A 190 12.63 -24.36 -26.88
C ASP A 190 12.45 -23.26 -27.92
N ARG A 191 13.48 -22.41 -28.05
CA ARG A 191 13.49 -21.31 -29.00
C ARG A 191 13.50 -21.81 -30.43
N SER A 192 13.97 -23.03 -30.69
CA SER A 192 13.99 -23.61 -32.04
C SER A 192 12.59 -23.78 -32.65
N LEU A 193 11.54 -23.96 -31.81
CA LEU A 193 10.13 -24.02 -32.23
C LEU A 193 9.55 -22.62 -32.56
N ILE A 194 10.15 -21.56 -32.03
CA ILE A 194 9.71 -20.17 -32.18
C ILE A 194 10.43 -19.50 -33.35
N GLU A 195 11.75 -19.69 -33.45
CA GLU A 195 12.61 -19.04 -34.44
C GLU A 195 12.47 -19.65 -35.85
N LYS A 196 11.83 -20.81 -35.99
CA LYS A 196 11.57 -21.49 -37.27
C LYS A 196 10.18 -21.28 -37.87
N HIS A 197 9.26 -20.56 -37.21
CA HIS A 197 7.89 -20.39 -37.72
C HIS A 197 7.82 -19.26 -38.76
N PRO A 198 7.51 -19.52 -40.05
CA PRO A 198 7.36 -18.46 -41.05
C PRO A 198 6.11 -17.63 -40.72
N LEU A 199 6.33 -16.37 -40.34
CA LEU A 199 5.30 -15.51 -39.73
C LEU A 199 4.47 -14.78 -40.80
N THR A 200 3.71 -15.53 -41.59
CA THR A 200 2.77 -14.97 -42.57
C THR A 200 1.54 -14.42 -41.87
N VAL A 201 1.36 -13.10 -41.90
CA VAL A 201 0.17 -12.41 -41.35
C VAL A 201 -0.85 -12.19 -42.47
N SER A 202 -1.88 -13.03 -42.54
CA SER A 202 -3.03 -12.77 -43.43
C SER A 202 -4.04 -11.86 -42.74
N SER A 203 -4.50 -10.81 -43.44
CA SER A 203 -5.45 -9.86 -42.86
C SER A 203 -6.92 -10.27 -42.98
N ASN A 204 -7.18 -11.46 -43.55
CA ASN A 204 -8.51 -11.84 -44.05
C ASN A 204 -9.09 -13.11 -43.39
N SER A 205 -8.37 -13.76 -42.47
CA SER A 205 -8.81 -15.00 -41.79
C SER A 205 -9.94 -14.76 -40.78
N ARG A 206 -11.19 -14.76 -41.26
CA ARG A 206 -12.39 -14.74 -40.41
C ARG A 206 -12.66 -16.12 -39.81
N ILE A 207 -12.33 -16.29 -38.54
CA ILE A 207 -12.59 -17.49 -37.75
C ILE A 207 -14.03 -17.49 -37.21
N LYS A 208 -14.70 -18.65 -37.24
CA LYS A 208 -16.05 -18.91 -36.72
C LYS A 208 -16.11 -20.22 -35.91
N SER A 209 -17.22 -20.44 -35.21
CA SER A 209 -17.51 -21.73 -34.57
C SER A 209 -17.54 -22.87 -35.60
N GLY A 210 -16.94 -24.01 -35.25
CA GLY A 210 -16.71 -25.17 -36.12
C GLY A 210 -15.35 -25.18 -36.83
N ASP A 211 -14.65 -24.05 -36.91
CA ASP A 211 -13.32 -24.00 -37.55
C ASP A 211 -12.26 -24.74 -36.72
N LYS A 212 -11.24 -25.25 -37.40
CA LYS A 212 -10.10 -25.96 -36.80
C LYS A 212 -8.84 -25.10 -36.84
N VAL A 213 -8.18 -24.97 -35.68
CA VAL A 213 -6.96 -24.17 -35.49
C VAL A 213 -5.84 -25.03 -34.90
N GLN A 214 -4.59 -24.73 -35.25
CA GLN A 214 -3.41 -25.43 -34.74
C GLN A 214 -2.81 -24.70 -33.54
N THR A 215 -2.22 -25.45 -32.60
CA THR A 215 -1.55 -24.93 -31.40
C THR A 215 -0.26 -25.70 -31.11
N VAL A 216 0.69 -25.10 -30.39
CA VAL A 216 2.06 -25.67 -30.25
C VAL A 216 2.11 -26.81 -29.23
N LYS A 217 1.24 -26.79 -28.21
CA LYS A 217 1.22 -27.78 -27.11
C LYS A 217 -0.05 -28.62 -27.07
N HIS A 218 -1.18 -28.12 -27.58
CA HIS A 218 -2.48 -28.81 -27.50
C HIS A 218 -2.92 -29.46 -28.82
N GLY A 219 -2.13 -29.33 -29.90
CA GLY A 219 -2.45 -29.86 -31.23
C GLY A 219 -3.57 -29.09 -31.93
N GLU A 220 -4.38 -29.79 -32.74
CA GLU A 220 -5.56 -29.21 -33.40
C GLU A 220 -6.71 -29.03 -32.39
N LEU A 221 -7.23 -27.81 -32.28
CA LEU A 221 -8.41 -27.46 -31.49
C LEU A 221 -9.55 -27.00 -32.40
N THR A 222 -10.79 -27.30 -32.01
CA THR A 222 -12.00 -26.77 -32.66
C THR A 222 -12.47 -25.51 -31.94
N ILE A 223 -12.76 -24.46 -32.70
CA ILE A 223 -13.39 -23.23 -32.20
C ILE A 223 -14.87 -23.52 -31.91
N GLY A 224 -15.31 -23.25 -30.68
CA GLY A 224 -16.69 -23.45 -30.25
C GLY A 224 -17.45 -22.14 -30.00
N GLU A 225 -18.18 -22.11 -28.89
CA GLU A 225 -19.05 -21.02 -28.46
C GLU A 225 -18.33 -19.66 -28.39
N LEU A 226 -18.93 -18.64 -29.00
CA LEU A 226 -18.53 -17.24 -28.88
C LEU A 226 -18.87 -16.72 -27.48
N LEU A 227 -17.85 -16.27 -26.73
CA LEU A 227 -18.02 -15.75 -25.36
C LEU A 227 -18.08 -14.22 -25.31
N GLY A 228 -17.48 -13.55 -26.30
CA GLY A 228 -17.55 -12.10 -26.45
C GLY A 228 -16.54 -11.55 -27.46
N THR A 229 -16.84 -10.37 -27.99
CA THR A 229 -15.96 -9.61 -28.87
C THR A 229 -15.57 -8.31 -28.15
N GLY A 230 -14.27 -8.14 -27.88
CA GLY A 230 -13.71 -6.89 -27.37
C GLY A 230 -13.14 -6.02 -28.50
N GLN A 231 -12.55 -4.89 -28.14
CA GLN A 231 -11.89 -3.99 -29.11
C GLN A 231 -10.79 -4.68 -29.93
N ASP A 232 -10.01 -5.56 -29.27
CA ASP A 232 -8.76 -6.10 -29.78
C ASP A 232 -8.82 -7.54 -30.28
N GLY A 233 -9.93 -8.24 -30.04
CA GLY A 233 -10.06 -9.64 -30.37
C GLY A 233 -11.40 -10.23 -29.93
N THR A 234 -11.69 -11.41 -30.45
CA THR A 234 -12.88 -12.19 -30.14
C THR A 234 -12.49 -13.45 -29.36
N VAL A 235 -13.23 -13.74 -28.28
CA VAL A 235 -12.96 -14.86 -27.38
C VAL A 235 -13.96 -15.97 -27.62
N PHE A 236 -13.46 -17.19 -27.86
CA PHE A 236 -14.28 -18.40 -28.03
C PHE A 236 -13.86 -19.49 -27.03
N ARG A 237 -14.79 -20.37 -26.66
CA ARG A 237 -14.49 -21.59 -25.88
C ARG A 237 -13.98 -22.69 -26.81
N VAL A 238 -12.83 -23.28 -26.50
CA VAL A 238 -12.25 -24.42 -27.25
C VAL A 238 -12.35 -25.74 -26.48
N LYS A 239 -12.41 -25.68 -25.14
CA LYS A 239 -12.69 -26.83 -24.26
C LYS A 239 -13.29 -26.30 -22.95
N LYS A 240 -13.97 -27.14 -22.18
CA LYS A 240 -14.47 -26.77 -20.83
C LYS A 240 -13.31 -26.26 -19.97
N GLY A 241 -13.31 -24.98 -19.58
CA GLY A 241 -12.24 -24.37 -18.80
C GLY A 241 -11.08 -23.77 -19.63
N LEU A 242 -11.16 -23.80 -20.97
CA LEU A 242 -10.10 -23.33 -21.88
C LEU A 242 -10.69 -22.51 -23.04
N VAL A 243 -10.17 -21.31 -23.24
CA VAL A 243 -10.66 -20.34 -24.24
C VAL A 243 -9.52 -19.84 -25.12
N CYS A 244 -9.85 -19.38 -26.31
CA CYS A 244 -8.92 -18.71 -27.20
C CYS A 244 -9.30 -17.24 -27.39
N LYS A 245 -8.33 -16.33 -27.39
CA LYS A 245 -8.48 -14.98 -27.94
C LYS A 245 -7.91 -14.98 -29.36
N VAL A 246 -8.78 -14.76 -30.34
CA VAL A 246 -8.40 -14.51 -31.74
C VAL A 246 -8.29 -13.01 -31.94
N PHE A 247 -7.14 -12.51 -32.37
CA PHE A 247 -6.88 -11.08 -32.52
C PHE A 247 -7.62 -10.45 -33.71
N HIS A 248 -8.00 -9.19 -33.57
CA HIS A 248 -8.43 -8.36 -34.69
C HIS A 248 -7.23 -7.84 -35.50
N LYS A 249 -7.49 -7.38 -36.73
CA LYS A 249 -6.48 -7.04 -37.75
C LYS A 249 -5.35 -6.10 -37.26
N HIS A 250 -5.63 -5.18 -36.34
CA HIS A 250 -4.63 -4.24 -35.80
C HIS A 250 -3.73 -4.83 -34.70
N LYS A 251 -4.12 -5.93 -34.03
CA LYS A 251 -3.27 -6.65 -33.07
C LYS A 251 -2.47 -7.79 -33.71
N LEU A 252 -2.87 -8.28 -34.89
CA LEU A 252 -2.11 -9.24 -35.69
C LEU A 252 -0.81 -8.62 -36.24
N THR A 253 0.23 -8.60 -35.40
CA THR A 253 1.53 -7.98 -35.69
C THR A 253 2.69 -8.84 -35.19
N VAL A 254 3.86 -8.72 -35.81
CA VAL A 254 5.10 -9.38 -35.38
C VAL A 254 5.43 -9.05 -33.92
N ASN A 255 5.25 -7.79 -33.52
CA ASN A 255 5.48 -7.33 -32.14
C ASN A 255 4.53 -8.01 -31.14
N MET A 256 3.24 -8.19 -31.47
CA MET A 256 2.31 -8.91 -30.60
C MET A 256 2.61 -10.41 -30.55
N TYR A 257 2.97 -11.05 -31.68
CA TYR A 257 3.43 -12.43 -31.70
C TYR A 257 4.63 -12.63 -30.76
N GLN A 258 5.66 -11.78 -30.90
CA GLN A 258 6.85 -11.79 -30.04
C GLN A 258 6.51 -11.52 -28.56
N LYS A 259 5.51 -10.67 -28.28
CA LYS A 259 4.99 -10.43 -26.92
C LYS A 259 4.38 -11.68 -26.31
N ILE A 260 3.44 -12.34 -27.01
CA ILE A 260 2.81 -13.58 -26.52
C ILE A 260 3.86 -14.69 -26.35
N VAL A 261 4.76 -14.87 -27.32
CA VAL A 261 5.93 -15.78 -27.22
C VAL A 261 6.72 -15.51 -25.94
N LYS A 262 7.00 -14.24 -25.62
CA LYS A 262 7.74 -13.86 -24.41
C LYS A 262 6.95 -14.13 -23.13
N MET A 263 5.64 -13.92 -23.14
CA MET A 263 4.74 -14.26 -22.02
C MET A 263 4.68 -15.78 -21.77
N LEU A 264 4.69 -16.60 -22.84
CA LEU A 264 4.73 -18.06 -22.74
C LEU A 264 6.07 -18.60 -22.21
N ALA A 265 7.17 -17.91 -22.51
CA ALA A 265 8.50 -18.22 -21.97
C ALA A 265 8.75 -17.65 -20.55
N MET A 266 7.76 -16.95 -19.96
CA MET A 266 7.80 -16.38 -18.61
C MET A 266 6.41 -16.53 -17.96
N PRO A 267 5.98 -17.76 -17.62
CA PRO A 267 4.62 -18.05 -17.18
C PRO A 267 4.28 -17.42 -15.82
N VAL A 268 3.15 -16.72 -15.75
CA VAL A 268 2.61 -16.18 -14.50
C VAL A 268 1.64 -17.19 -13.89
N HIS A 269 2.09 -17.93 -12.88
CA HIS A 269 1.32 -18.99 -12.22
C HIS A 269 0.30 -18.49 -11.18
N LEU A 270 -0.27 -17.31 -11.39
CA LEU A 270 -1.31 -16.75 -10.51
C LEU A 270 -2.69 -17.24 -10.95
N GLN A 271 -3.49 -17.79 -10.03
CA GLN A 271 -4.86 -18.22 -10.32
C GLN A 271 -5.78 -17.04 -10.71
N ASP A 272 -5.51 -15.87 -10.12
CA ASP A 272 -6.29 -14.63 -10.30
C ASP A 272 -5.85 -13.83 -11.56
N VAL A 273 -4.99 -14.38 -12.44
CA VAL A 273 -4.51 -13.73 -13.67
C VAL A 273 -4.69 -14.63 -14.90
N ASN A 274 -5.30 -14.09 -15.95
CA ASN A 274 -5.59 -14.82 -17.18
C ASN A 274 -4.42 -14.75 -18.18
N TRP A 275 -3.34 -15.46 -17.87
CA TRP A 275 -2.10 -15.48 -18.66
C TRP A 275 -2.21 -16.43 -19.88
N PRO A 276 -1.49 -16.17 -20.99
CA PRO A 276 -1.38 -17.10 -22.12
C PRO A 276 -0.80 -18.47 -21.73
N LEU A 277 -1.27 -19.52 -22.40
CA LEU A 277 -0.83 -20.91 -22.23
C LEU A 277 -0.23 -21.52 -23.51
N ASP A 278 -0.72 -21.10 -24.68
CA ASP A 278 -0.29 -21.58 -26.00
C ASP A 278 -0.57 -20.54 -27.10
N LEU A 279 0.06 -20.69 -28.27
CA LEU A 279 -0.24 -19.91 -29.49
C LEU A 279 -1.32 -20.61 -30.33
N ILE A 280 -1.94 -19.87 -31.25
CA ILE A 280 -2.97 -20.36 -32.17
C ILE A 280 -2.67 -19.90 -33.59
N PHE A 281 -2.82 -20.82 -34.54
CA PHE A 281 -2.58 -20.61 -35.97
C PHE A 281 -3.71 -21.20 -36.85
N THR A 282 -3.82 -20.76 -38.11
CA THR A 282 -4.56 -21.52 -39.14
C THR A 282 -3.80 -22.80 -39.51
N LYS A 283 -4.39 -23.65 -40.37
CA LYS A 283 -3.70 -24.81 -40.95
C LYS A 283 -2.49 -24.42 -41.79
N ASP A 284 -2.52 -23.22 -42.37
CA ASP A 284 -1.46 -22.62 -43.20
C ASP A 284 -0.43 -21.85 -42.35
N ASN A 285 -0.35 -22.16 -41.05
CA ASN A 285 0.58 -21.59 -40.06
C ASN A 285 0.46 -20.06 -39.84
N LEU A 286 -0.65 -19.45 -40.24
CA LEU A 286 -0.92 -18.02 -40.07
C LEU A 286 -1.27 -17.74 -38.60
N PHE A 287 -0.56 -16.82 -37.93
CA PHE A 287 -0.82 -16.48 -36.52
C PHE A 287 -2.21 -15.85 -36.32
N LEU A 288 -2.97 -16.36 -35.36
CA LEU A 288 -4.33 -15.90 -35.03
C LEU A 288 -4.44 -15.29 -33.63
N GLY A 289 -3.67 -15.77 -32.66
CA GLY A 289 -3.81 -15.39 -31.26
C GLY A 289 -3.34 -16.45 -30.28
N TYR A 290 -4.00 -16.60 -29.14
CA TYR A 290 -3.50 -17.42 -28.04
C TYR A 290 -4.58 -18.12 -27.21
N VAL A 291 -4.20 -19.24 -26.59
CA VAL A 291 -5.01 -20.03 -25.66
C VAL A 291 -4.79 -19.53 -24.23
N MET A 292 -5.84 -19.46 -23.43
CA MET A 292 -5.82 -19.09 -22.01
C MET A 292 -6.89 -19.85 -21.20
N LYS A 293 -6.81 -19.80 -19.87
CA LYS A 293 -7.84 -20.40 -18.98
C LYS A 293 -9.18 -19.68 -19.15
N GLU A 294 -10.29 -20.38 -18.92
CA GLU A 294 -11.61 -19.73 -18.82
C GLU A 294 -11.74 -18.95 -17.51
N ALA A 295 -11.68 -17.61 -17.58
CA ALA A 295 -11.92 -16.73 -16.43
C ALA A 295 -13.43 -16.69 -16.06
N LYS A 296 -13.74 -16.41 -14.79
CA LYS A 296 -15.12 -16.44 -14.27
C LYS A 296 -15.41 -15.27 -13.35
N GLY A 297 -16.63 -14.74 -13.43
CA GLY A 297 -17.13 -13.66 -12.59
C GLY A 297 -17.98 -12.67 -13.37
N ILE A 298 -18.46 -11.64 -12.68
CA ILE A 298 -19.03 -10.43 -13.28
C ILE A 298 -17.94 -9.36 -13.40
N SER A 299 -17.92 -8.54 -14.45
CA SER A 299 -16.93 -7.47 -14.54
C SER A 299 -17.16 -6.41 -13.45
N LEU A 300 -16.08 -5.85 -12.91
CA LEU A 300 -16.12 -4.91 -11.80
C LEU A 300 -16.88 -3.63 -12.20
N GLN A 301 -16.76 -3.19 -13.45
CA GLN A 301 -17.56 -2.10 -14.02
C GLN A 301 -19.07 -2.40 -13.96
N LYS A 302 -19.51 -3.57 -14.42
CA LYS A 302 -20.92 -3.97 -14.41
C LYS A 302 -21.45 -4.19 -12.99
N LEU A 303 -20.61 -4.71 -12.10
CA LEU A 303 -20.94 -4.93 -10.68
C LEU A 303 -21.16 -3.61 -9.93
N LEU A 304 -20.22 -2.66 -10.08
CA LEU A 304 -20.26 -1.38 -9.39
C LEU A 304 -21.25 -0.37 -10.02
N LYS A 305 -21.75 -0.63 -11.24
CA LYS A 305 -22.55 0.32 -12.04
C LYS A 305 -23.67 1.02 -11.26
N THR A 306 -24.46 0.28 -10.47
CA THR A 306 -25.45 0.87 -9.54
C THR A 306 -25.58 -0.01 -8.30
N LYS A 307 -26.15 0.55 -7.22
CA LYS A 307 -26.57 -0.19 -6.02
C LYS A 307 -27.32 -1.49 -6.35
N ALA A 308 -28.28 -1.42 -7.27
CA ALA A 308 -29.10 -2.57 -7.67
C ALA A 308 -28.32 -3.64 -8.45
N HIS A 309 -27.24 -3.29 -9.17
CA HIS A 309 -26.35 -4.30 -9.76
C HIS A 309 -25.55 -5.02 -8.69
N LEU A 310 -24.99 -4.28 -7.73
CA LEU A 310 -24.22 -4.82 -6.63
C LEU A 310 -25.07 -5.79 -5.78
N THR A 311 -26.19 -5.32 -5.24
CA THR A 311 -27.06 -6.13 -4.36
C THR A 311 -27.79 -7.26 -5.09
N LYS A 312 -27.92 -7.23 -6.42
CA LYS A 312 -28.48 -8.35 -7.20
C LYS A 312 -27.47 -9.49 -7.39
N ASN A 313 -26.18 -9.18 -7.54
CA ASN A 313 -25.16 -10.21 -7.76
C ASN A 313 -24.57 -10.73 -6.44
N PHE A 314 -24.50 -9.87 -5.41
CA PHE A 314 -24.06 -10.22 -4.07
C PHE A 314 -24.97 -9.54 -3.03
N PRO A 315 -26.07 -10.18 -2.59
CA PRO A 315 -27.04 -9.57 -1.69
C PRO A 315 -26.50 -9.35 -0.27
N ASP A 316 -25.63 -10.26 0.20
CA ASP A 316 -25.06 -10.25 1.56
C ASP A 316 -23.85 -9.30 1.71
N TRP A 317 -23.49 -8.57 0.66
CA TRP A 317 -22.29 -7.73 0.67
C TRP A 317 -22.48 -6.43 1.47
N ASP A 318 -21.43 -6.11 2.21
CA ASP A 318 -21.29 -4.92 3.02
C ASP A 318 -19.92 -4.26 2.74
N ARG A 319 -19.55 -3.21 3.49
CA ARG A 319 -18.24 -2.55 3.33
C ARG A 319 -17.06 -3.42 3.76
N LYS A 320 -17.23 -4.48 4.58
CA LYS A 320 -16.17 -5.47 4.86
C LYS A 320 -15.84 -6.25 3.57
N HIS A 321 -16.85 -6.63 2.80
CA HIS A 321 -16.67 -7.31 1.50
C HIS A 321 -15.99 -6.40 0.47
N LEU A 322 -16.39 -5.13 0.36
CA LEU A 322 -15.72 -4.16 -0.52
C LEU A 322 -14.23 -3.98 -0.17
N VAL A 323 -13.89 -3.98 1.12
CA VAL A 323 -12.50 -3.86 1.58
C VAL A 323 -11.68 -5.13 1.31
N GLU A 324 -12.24 -6.33 1.49
CA GLU A 324 -11.56 -7.59 1.10
C GLU A 324 -11.38 -7.68 -0.43
N LEU A 325 -12.34 -7.21 -1.23
CA LEU A 325 -12.23 -7.12 -2.69
C LEU A 325 -11.07 -6.20 -3.12
N ALA A 326 -10.96 -5.03 -2.50
CA ALA A 326 -9.85 -4.09 -2.73
C ALA A 326 -8.49 -4.67 -2.33
N LEU A 327 -8.41 -5.39 -1.20
CA LEU A 327 -7.19 -6.10 -0.79
C LEU A 327 -6.83 -7.24 -1.76
N SER A 328 -7.82 -7.95 -2.32
CA SER A 328 -7.59 -8.99 -3.33
C SER A 328 -7.09 -8.41 -4.66
N TYR A 329 -7.59 -7.23 -5.06
CA TYR A 329 -7.05 -6.47 -6.19
C TYR A 329 -5.59 -6.05 -5.94
N LEU A 330 -5.31 -5.41 -4.81
CA LEU A 330 -3.95 -4.98 -4.43
C LEU A 330 -2.94 -6.13 -4.43
N ARG A 331 -3.28 -7.27 -3.81
CA ARG A 331 -2.46 -8.50 -3.82
C ARG A 331 -2.15 -8.97 -5.25
N THR A 332 -3.16 -9.03 -6.10
CA THR A 332 -3.03 -9.57 -7.47
C THR A 332 -2.17 -8.67 -8.35
N VAL A 333 -2.35 -7.35 -8.25
CA VAL A 333 -1.54 -6.37 -8.96
C VAL A 333 -0.12 -6.29 -8.40
N GLY A 334 0.04 -6.41 -7.08
CA GLY A 334 1.33 -6.50 -6.41
C GLY A 334 2.17 -7.64 -6.98
N HIS A 335 1.61 -8.84 -7.08
CA HIS A 335 2.32 -9.98 -7.69
C HIS A 335 2.64 -9.78 -9.18
N LEU A 336 1.79 -9.12 -9.98
CA LEU A 336 2.15 -8.75 -11.37
C LEU A 336 3.37 -7.83 -11.38
N HIS A 337 3.37 -6.79 -10.53
CA HIS A 337 4.51 -5.88 -10.37
C HIS A 337 5.76 -6.63 -9.92
N GLU A 338 5.67 -7.59 -9.01
CA GLU A 338 6.83 -8.41 -8.59
C GLU A 338 7.48 -9.18 -9.75
N HIS A 339 6.70 -9.62 -10.73
CA HIS A 339 7.18 -10.30 -11.94
C HIS A 339 7.67 -9.34 -13.04
N GLY A 340 7.69 -8.02 -12.77
CA GLY A 340 8.13 -7.00 -13.74
C GLY A 340 7.08 -6.62 -14.78
N ILE A 341 5.81 -6.99 -14.55
CA ILE A 341 4.67 -6.65 -15.40
C ILE A 341 4.03 -5.38 -14.85
N VAL A 342 3.66 -4.46 -15.74
CA VAL A 342 2.95 -3.21 -15.42
C VAL A 342 1.65 -3.23 -16.22
N MET A 343 0.49 -2.99 -15.59
CA MET A 343 -0.79 -3.08 -16.28
C MET A 343 -0.86 -2.05 -17.41
N GLY A 344 -0.59 -0.78 -17.11
CA GLY A 344 -0.48 0.32 -18.09
C GLY A 344 -1.78 0.70 -18.81
N SER A 345 -2.75 -0.21 -18.92
CA SER A 345 -4.07 -0.05 -19.53
C SER A 345 -5.15 -0.65 -18.62
N VAL A 346 -5.32 -0.07 -17.44
CA VAL A 346 -6.35 -0.49 -16.48
C VAL A 346 -7.75 -0.18 -17.02
N ASP A 347 -8.67 -1.12 -16.83
CA ASP A 347 -10.09 -0.97 -17.05
C ASP A 347 -10.85 -1.81 -16.00
N LEU A 348 -11.97 -1.29 -15.51
CA LEU A 348 -12.88 -2.00 -14.60
C LEU A 348 -13.64 -3.14 -15.31
N ASP A 349 -13.77 -3.11 -16.65
CA ASP A 349 -14.32 -4.26 -17.38
C ASP A 349 -13.32 -5.43 -17.53
N HIS A 350 -12.01 -5.17 -17.37
CA HIS A 350 -10.95 -6.20 -17.38
C HIS A 350 -10.68 -6.86 -16.01
N ILE A 351 -11.47 -6.53 -14.98
CA ILE A 351 -11.39 -7.13 -13.65
C ILE A 351 -12.67 -7.93 -13.42
N LEU A 352 -12.62 -9.26 -13.56
CA LEU A 352 -13.76 -10.13 -13.24
C LEU A 352 -13.78 -10.45 -11.74
N VAL A 353 -14.97 -10.45 -11.15
CA VAL A 353 -15.21 -10.68 -9.73
C VAL A 353 -16.08 -11.93 -9.56
N LYS A 354 -15.55 -12.96 -8.91
CA LYS A 354 -16.32 -14.15 -8.51
C LYS A 354 -16.85 -14.01 -7.08
N ASN A 355 -16.03 -13.49 -6.18
CA ASN A 355 -16.40 -13.03 -4.84
C ASN A 355 -15.33 -12.05 -4.33
N GLU A 356 -15.39 -11.65 -3.05
CA GLU A 356 -14.50 -10.65 -2.46
C GLU A 356 -13.07 -11.13 -2.23
N LYS A 357 -12.78 -12.43 -2.40
CA LYS A 357 -11.43 -13.02 -2.27
C LYS A 357 -10.86 -13.60 -3.56
N ASN A 358 -11.67 -13.75 -4.60
CA ASN A 358 -11.31 -14.33 -5.88
C ASN A 358 -11.77 -13.45 -7.04
N ILE A 359 -10.79 -12.83 -7.70
CA ILE A 359 -10.95 -12.04 -8.91
C ILE A 359 -10.25 -12.75 -10.08
N SER A 360 -10.39 -12.24 -11.29
CA SER A 360 -9.59 -12.66 -12.44
C SER A 360 -9.30 -11.48 -13.36
N LEU A 361 -8.03 -11.12 -13.46
CA LEU A 361 -7.55 -10.08 -14.38
C LEU A 361 -7.47 -10.66 -15.80
N ILE A 362 -8.21 -10.07 -16.75
CA ILE A 362 -8.24 -10.47 -18.17
C ILE A 362 -7.57 -9.41 -19.06
N ASN A 363 -7.49 -9.69 -20.37
CA ASN A 363 -6.80 -8.85 -21.37
C ASN A 363 -5.31 -8.59 -21.02
N THR A 364 -4.64 -9.60 -20.48
CA THR A 364 -3.24 -9.53 -20.01
C THR A 364 -2.23 -9.32 -21.14
N ASP A 365 -2.60 -9.63 -22.38
CA ASP A 365 -1.85 -9.27 -23.60
C ASP A 365 -1.71 -7.76 -23.79
N GLY A 366 -2.59 -6.96 -23.16
CA GLY A 366 -2.49 -5.51 -23.11
C GLY A 366 -1.49 -4.96 -22.08
N TYR A 367 -0.97 -5.77 -21.16
CA TYR A 367 -0.06 -5.29 -20.11
C TYR A 367 1.37 -5.10 -20.62
N GLN A 368 2.11 -4.14 -20.07
CA GLN A 368 3.51 -3.94 -20.43
C GLN A 368 4.42 -5.01 -19.81
N MET A 369 5.36 -5.52 -20.61
CA MET A 369 6.33 -6.51 -20.19
C MET A 369 7.64 -6.37 -20.98
N ASN A 370 8.77 -6.22 -20.30
CA ASN A 370 10.07 -5.93 -20.95
C ASN A 370 9.96 -4.72 -21.91
N GLN A 371 10.37 -4.86 -23.17
CA GLN A 371 10.23 -3.84 -24.22
C GLN A 371 8.82 -3.73 -24.82
N PHE A 372 7.93 -4.69 -24.55
CA PHE A 372 6.59 -4.71 -25.13
C PHE A 372 5.66 -3.79 -24.33
N ARG A 373 5.37 -2.59 -24.89
CA ARG A 373 4.47 -1.56 -24.33
C ARG A 373 3.11 -2.13 -23.88
N SER A 374 2.45 -1.42 -22.96
CA SER A 374 1.03 -1.63 -22.69
C SER A 374 0.17 -1.15 -23.86
N ASP A 375 -1.11 -1.50 -23.84
CA ASP A 375 -2.12 -0.81 -24.62
C ASP A 375 -2.37 0.61 -24.08
N ARG A 376 -3.23 1.36 -24.79
CA ARG A 376 -3.66 2.71 -24.42
C ARG A 376 -4.58 2.68 -23.20
N SER A 377 -4.36 3.60 -22.27
CA SER A 377 -5.19 3.76 -21.07
C SER A 377 -6.50 4.52 -21.40
N LEU A 378 -7.64 4.13 -20.82
CA LEU A 378 -8.84 4.96 -20.84
C LEU A 378 -8.64 6.18 -19.92
N ILE A 379 -9.09 7.36 -20.36
CA ILE A 379 -8.87 8.68 -19.72
C ILE A 379 -9.03 8.64 -18.20
N ASN A 380 -10.08 7.99 -17.70
CA ASN A 380 -10.44 7.91 -16.28
C ASN A 380 -9.32 7.31 -15.40
N TYR A 381 -8.51 6.42 -15.97
CA TYR A 381 -7.41 5.72 -15.29
C TYR A 381 -6.03 6.22 -15.74
N THR A 382 -5.96 7.18 -16.66
CA THR A 382 -4.71 7.80 -17.12
C THR A 382 -4.26 8.88 -16.12
N PRO A 383 -3.02 8.83 -15.60
CA PRO A 383 -2.52 9.87 -14.70
C PRO A 383 -2.23 11.19 -15.46
N PRO A 384 -2.24 12.35 -14.79
CA PRO A 384 -2.12 13.67 -15.43
C PRO A 384 -0.98 13.82 -16.45
N GLU A 385 0.19 13.26 -16.14
CA GLU A 385 1.40 13.30 -16.97
C GLU A 385 1.25 12.60 -18.33
N PHE A 386 0.35 11.62 -18.45
CA PHE A 386 0.08 10.90 -19.70
C PHE A 386 -1.19 11.39 -20.43
N LEU A 387 -1.95 12.32 -19.86
CA LEU A 387 -3.03 12.99 -20.60
C LEU A 387 -2.52 14.03 -21.61
N THR A 388 -1.26 14.46 -21.48
CA THR A 388 -0.62 15.48 -22.33
C THR A 388 0.58 14.96 -23.15
N GLN A 389 0.98 13.71 -22.96
CA GLN A 389 2.06 13.05 -23.70
C GLN A 389 1.51 12.10 -24.78
N LYS A 390 2.36 11.70 -25.74
CA LYS A 390 2.06 10.59 -26.66
C LYS A 390 2.27 9.25 -25.94
N ASP A 391 1.44 8.25 -26.27
CA ASP A 391 1.46 6.87 -25.72
C ASP A 391 2.73 6.03 -26.08
N GLU A 392 3.84 6.68 -26.42
CA GLU A 392 5.06 6.04 -26.92
C GLU A 392 6.06 5.66 -25.81
N VAL A 393 5.82 6.06 -24.56
CA VAL A 393 6.75 5.89 -23.43
C VAL A 393 6.51 4.54 -22.70
N LEU A 394 7.59 3.86 -22.30
CA LEU A 394 7.51 2.66 -21.45
C LEU A 394 7.14 3.05 -20.01
N LYS A 395 6.02 2.51 -19.52
CA LYS A 395 5.45 2.78 -18.19
C LYS A 395 6.14 1.94 -17.12
N GLY A 396 6.85 2.57 -16.18
CA GLY A 396 7.25 1.93 -14.92
C GLY A 396 6.06 1.69 -13.97
N LYS A 397 6.22 0.83 -12.96
CA LYS A 397 5.19 0.46 -11.96
C LYS A 397 4.44 1.64 -11.34
N SER A 398 5.16 2.72 -11.08
CA SER A 398 4.66 3.95 -10.46
C SER A 398 3.48 4.58 -11.21
N HIS A 399 3.35 4.33 -12.52
CA HIS A 399 2.25 4.87 -13.31
C HIS A 399 0.94 4.09 -13.12
N ASP A 400 1.01 2.82 -12.68
CA ASP A 400 -0.20 2.10 -12.25
C ASP A 400 -0.71 2.61 -10.89
N TYR A 401 0.10 3.30 -10.07
CA TYR A 401 -0.31 3.69 -8.72
C TYR A 401 -1.51 4.64 -8.71
N TYR A 402 -1.63 5.51 -9.72
CA TYR A 402 -2.83 6.34 -9.92
C TYR A 402 -4.04 5.51 -10.37
N SER A 403 -3.88 4.61 -11.36
CA SER A 403 -5.00 3.81 -11.88
C SER A 403 -5.51 2.80 -10.85
N ILE A 404 -4.60 2.24 -10.02
CA ILE A 404 -4.92 1.44 -8.83
C ILE A 404 -5.77 2.27 -7.87
N ALA A 405 -5.39 3.50 -7.54
CA ALA A 405 -6.19 4.38 -6.67
C ALA A 405 -7.58 4.68 -7.26
N VAL A 406 -7.72 4.83 -8.58
CA VAL A 406 -9.03 4.98 -9.25
C VAL A 406 -9.89 3.71 -9.06
N VAL A 407 -9.32 2.51 -9.19
CA VAL A 407 -10.03 1.24 -8.94
C VAL A 407 -10.42 1.09 -7.47
N LEU A 408 -9.52 1.42 -6.53
CA LEU A 408 -9.80 1.42 -5.09
C LEU A 408 -10.92 2.40 -4.72
N PHE A 409 -10.94 3.57 -5.36
CA PHE A 409 -12.02 4.53 -5.20
C PHE A 409 -13.34 3.95 -5.73
N ALA A 410 -13.36 3.41 -6.95
CA ALA A 410 -14.56 2.80 -7.54
C ALA A 410 -15.16 1.70 -6.65
N ILE A 411 -14.31 0.85 -6.06
CA ILE A 411 -14.72 -0.21 -5.13
C ILE A 411 -15.38 0.37 -3.86
N LEU A 412 -14.81 1.43 -3.27
CA LEU A 412 -15.37 2.05 -2.06
C LEU A 412 -16.56 2.99 -2.31
N PHE A 413 -16.72 3.48 -3.55
CA PHE A 413 -17.78 4.38 -4.03
C PHE A 413 -18.53 3.78 -5.23
N PRO A 414 -19.29 2.67 -5.08
CA PRO A 414 -20.03 2.08 -6.19
C PRO A 414 -20.93 3.12 -6.89
N GLY A 415 -20.88 3.11 -8.23
CA GLY A 415 -21.58 4.06 -9.10
C GLY A 415 -20.85 5.39 -9.35
N ARG A 416 -19.63 5.62 -8.84
CA ARG A 416 -18.89 6.87 -9.08
C ARG A 416 -17.37 6.67 -9.20
N LEU A 417 -16.76 7.33 -10.18
CA LEU A 417 -15.30 7.46 -10.31
C LEU A 417 -14.82 8.81 -9.75
N PRO A 418 -13.52 8.98 -9.45
CA PRO A 418 -12.94 10.29 -9.20
C PRO A 418 -13.28 11.29 -10.33
N TYR A 419 -13.43 12.57 -10.00
CA TYR A 419 -13.76 13.65 -10.96
C TYR A 419 -15.10 13.49 -11.73
N THR A 420 -15.99 12.60 -11.29
CA THR A 420 -17.34 12.44 -11.88
C THR A 420 -18.29 13.50 -11.33
N PHE A 421 -18.59 14.50 -12.16
CA PHE A 421 -19.44 15.65 -11.81
C PHE A 421 -20.81 15.56 -12.50
N GLN A 422 -21.90 15.68 -11.73
CA GLN A 422 -23.29 15.82 -12.22
C GLN A 422 -23.71 14.88 -13.38
N GLY A 423 -23.27 13.62 -13.34
CA GLY A 423 -23.62 12.62 -14.36
C GLY A 423 -22.86 12.75 -15.70
N SER A 424 -21.93 13.69 -15.82
CA SER A 424 -21.04 13.80 -16.98
C SER A 424 -19.94 12.73 -16.96
N ASN A 425 -19.51 12.29 -18.16
CA ASN A 425 -18.33 11.45 -18.31
C ASN A 425 -17.08 12.21 -17.88
N VAL A 426 -16.15 11.53 -17.19
CA VAL A 426 -14.86 12.11 -16.81
C VAL A 426 -14.06 12.43 -18.07
N LYS A 427 -13.65 13.69 -18.20
CA LYS A 427 -12.77 14.19 -19.26
C LYS A 427 -11.37 14.44 -18.72
N ALA A 428 -10.39 14.47 -19.63
CA ALA A 428 -9.01 14.86 -19.31
C ALA A 428 -8.94 16.24 -18.60
N GLU A 429 -9.78 17.19 -19.00
CA GLU A 429 -9.84 18.53 -18.39
C GLU A 429 -10.24 18.50 -16.90
N HIS A 430 -11.05 17.54 -16.44
CA HIS A 430 -11.43 17.42 -15.02
C HIS A 430 -10.27 16.91 -14.16
N ILE A 431 -9.50 15.94 -14.69
CA ILE A 431 -8.32 15.36 -14.06
C ILE A 431 -7.19 16.40 -14.00
N LEU A 432 -6.89 17.04 -15.13
CA LEU A 432 -5.84 18.07 -15.24
C LEU A 432 -6.13 19.30 -14.38
N SER A 433 -7.40 19.71 -14.25
CA SER A 433 -7.80 20.79 -13.32
C SER A 433 -8.10 20.32 -11.90
N LYS A 434 -7.81 19.05 -11.57
CA LYS A 434 -7.88 18.45 -10.23
C LYS A 434 -9.22 18.65 -9.51
N ARG A 435 -10.33 18.61 -10.25
CA ARG A 435 -11.71 18.82 -9.75
C ARG A 435 -12.24 17.61 -8.97
N PHE A 436 -11.63 17.33 -7.83
CA PHE A 436 -12.02 16.22 -6.97
C PHE A 436 -13.02 16.72 -5.91
N ASP A 437 -14.28 16.29 -6.04
CA ASP A 437 -15.44 16.81 -5.28
C ASP A 437 -15.42 16.52 -3.77
N PHE A 438 -14.44 15.74 -3.29
CA PHE A 438 -14.37 15.30 -1.90
C PHE A 438 -13.19 15.97 -1.19
N PRO A 439 -13.41 17.02 -0.38
CA PRO A 439 -12.33 17.73 0.28
C PRO A 439 -11.75 16.92 1.43
N PHE A 440 -10.42 16.96 1.53
CA PHE A 440 -9.69 16.62 2.74
C PHE A 440 -9.53 17.89 3.58
N GLN A 441 -9.96 17.85 4.84
CA GLN A 441 -9.87 18.96 5.80
C GLN A 441 -10.29 20.35 5.21
N PRO A 442 -11.54 20.53 4.74
CA PRO A 442 -11.92 21.75 4.03
C PRO A 442 -11.68 23.01 4.88
N THR A 443 -11.26 24.10 4.22
CA THR A 443 -10.96 25.40 4.83
C THR A 443 -12.19 26.31 4.97
N TYR A 444 -13.37 25.77 4.71
CA TYR A 444 -14.67 26.41 4.67
C TYR A 444 -15.74 25.33 4.88
N ILE A 445 -16.98 25.72 5.20
CA ILE A 445 -18.10 24.76 5.25
C ILE A 445 -18.65 24.55 3.84
N PRO A 446 -18.52 23.35 3.23
CA PRO A 446 -19.08 23.07 1.93
C PRO A 446 -20.60 22.94 2.04
N ASN A 447 -21.32 23.31 0.98
CA ASN A 447 -22.73 23.00 0.87
C ASN A 447 -22.88 21.52 0.47
N TYR A 448 -22.60 20.61 1.41
CA TYR A 448 -22.83 19.18 1.24
C TYR A 448 -24.34 18.92 1.11
N GLU A 449 -24.82 18.88 -0.14
CA GLU A 449 -26.04 18.16 -0.49
C GLU A 449 -25.95 16.75 0.12
N LYS A 450 -27.11 16.17 0.53
CA LYS A 450 -27.20 14.83 1.14
C LYS A 450 -26.96 13.69 0.13
N SER A 451 -25.87 13.79 -0.63
CA SER A 451 -25.45 12.81 -1.62
C SER A 451 -24.92 11.54 -0.94
N PRO A 452 -25.35 10.33 -1.32
CA PRO A 452 -24.86 9.09 -0.72
C PRO A 452 -23.32 8.95 -0.76
N TRP A 453 -22.66 9.52 -1.78
CA TRP A 453 -21.20 9.51 -1.86
C TRP A 453 -20.53 10.44 -0.85
N ALA A 454 -21.16 11.55 -0.45
CA ALA A 454 -20.63 12.43 0.61
C ALA A 454 -20.67 11.71 1.98
N LEU A 455 -21.76 10.98 2.26
CA LEU A 455 -21.88 10.14 3.45
C LEU A 455 -20.84 9.00 3.44
N ILE A 456 -20.63 8.36 2.29
CA ILE A 456 -19.56 7.36 2.12
C ILE A 456 -18.19 7.98 2.42
N TRP A 457 -17.86 9.16 1.86
CA TRP A 457 -16.58 9.85 2.12
C TRP A 457 -16.38 10.15 3.61
N GLY A 458 -17.38 10.75 4.27
CA GLY A 458 -17.34 11.02 5.71
C GLY A 458 -17.15 9.76 6.57
N SER A 459 -17.74 8.64 6.15
CA SER A 459 -17.59 7.35 6.83
C SER A 459 -16.21 6.69 6.69
N LEU A 460 -15.37 7.12 5.74
CA LEU A 460 -14.03 6.58 5.58
C LEU A 460 -13.10 6.97 6.75
N PRO A 461 -12.18 6.09 7.16
CA PRO A 461 -11.06 6.47 8.02
C PRO A 461 -10.26 7.64 7.43
N PHE A 462 -9.77 8.50 8.32
CA PHE A 462 -8.98 9.69 7.96
C PHE A 462 -7.81 9.38 7.03
N HIS A 463 -7.12 8.26 7.26
CA HIS A 463 -5.98 7.83 6.43
C HIS A 463 -6.39 7.44 5.01
N LEU A 464 -7.61 6.91 4.77
CA LEU A 464 -8.10 6.66 3.41
C LEU A 464 -8.54 7.95 2.71
N GLN A 465 -9.18 8.87 3.44
CA GLN A 465 -9.47 10.23 2.92
C GLN A 465 -8.17 10.94 2.50
N GLN A 466 -7.13 10.83 3.33
CA GLN A 466 -5.80 11.38 3.07
C GLN A 466 -5.19 10.81 1.78
N LEU A 467 -5.03 9.48 1.67
CA LEU A 467 -4.38 8.87 0.49
C LEU A 467 -5.13 9.15 -0.83
N PHE A 468 -6.47 9.21 -0.82
CA PHE A 468 -7.24 9.59 -2.01
C PHE A 468 -7.02 11.06 -2.38
N TYR A 469 -6.97 11.98 -1.41
CA TYR A 469 -6.70 13.39 -1.68
C TYR A 469 -5.25 13.65 -2.10
N GLU A 470 -4.28 12.97 -1.48
CA GLU A 470 -2.88 13.01 -1.88
C GLU A 470 -2.71 12.54 -3.32
N THR A 471 -3.42 11.48 -3.73
CA THR A 471 -3.39 10.99 -5.11
C THR A 471 -4.11 11.93 -6.07
N PHE A 472 -5.36 12.31 -5.80
CA PHE A 472 -6.22 13.00 -6.77
C PHE A 472 -6.10 14.54 -6.78
N VAL A 473 -5.49 15.14 -5.75
CA VAL A 473 -5.30 16.59 -5.63
C VAL A 473 -3.82 16.95 -5.47
N GLN A 474 -3.07 16.28 -4.59
CA GLN A 474 -1.62 16.53 -4.47
C GLN A 474 -0.76 15.76 -5.50
N ASP A 475 -1.39 14.97 -6.37
CA ASP A 475 -0.77 14.23 -7.48
C ASP A 475 0.36 13.28 -7.06
N GLN A 476 0.23 12.70 -5.87
CA GLN A 476 1.15 11.70 -5.35
C GLN A 476 0.95 10.34 -6.03
N ARG A 477 2.00 9.52 -6.06
CA ARG A 477 1.97 8.14 -6.57
C ARG A 477 2.09 7.19 -5.37
N ILE A 478 0.98 7.02 -4.65
CA ILE A 478 0.88 6.16 -3.46
C ILE A 478 1.00 4.68 -3.85
N SER A 479 1.97 3.95 -3.30
CA SER A 479 2.23 2.56 -3.70
C SER A 479 1.21 1.56 -3.15
N ILE A 480 1.22 0.35 -3.72
CA ILE A 480 0.31 -0.76 -3.40
C ILE A 480 0.32 -1.06 -1.90
N GLU A 481 1.47 -0.98 -1.24
CA GLU A 481 1.68 -1.40 0.14
C GLU A 481 1.17 -0.37 1.16
N PHE A 482 1.20 0.92 0.81
CA PHE A 482 0.53 1.98 1.56
C PHE A 482 -1.00 1.80 1.49
N TRP A 483 -1.53 1.55 0.29
CA TRP A 483 -2.95 1.23 0.11
C TRP A 483 -3.35 -0.05 0.85
N GLU A 484 -2.54 -1.10 0.80
CA GLU A 484 -2.81 -2.36 1.49
C GLU A 484 -2.85 -2.17 3.01
N THR A 485 -1.90 -1.42 3.57
CA THR A 485 -1.89 -1.03 4.99
C THR A 485 -3.15 -0.23 5.34
N ALA A 486 -3.50 0.78 4.55
CA ALA A 486 -4.69 1.61 4.75
C ALA A 486 -6.00 0.80 4.71
N PHE A 487 -6.15 -0.12 3.76
CA PHE A 487 -7.32 -0.98 3.64
C PHE A 487 -7.35 -2.06 4.74
N ARG A 488 -6.20 -2.60 5.18
CA ARG A 488 -6.11 -3.50 6.35
C ARG A 488 -6.52 -2.80 7.65
N LEU A 489 -6.11 -1.55 7.85
CA LEU A 489 -6.55 -0.74 8.99
C LEU A 489 -8.06 -0.46 8.94
N TYR A 490 -8.61 -0.12 7.76
CA TYR A 490 -10.06 0.08 7.60
C TYR A 490 -10.85 -1.19 7.88
N ARG A 491 -10.43 -2.33 7.30
CA ARG A 491 -11.02 -3.64 7.56
C ARG A 491 -11.11 -3.95 9.05
N ASP A 492 -10.02 -3.71 9.78
CA ASP A 492 -9.96 -4.03 11.19
C ASP A 492 -10.91 -3.11 12.00
N SER A 493 -11.04 -1.83 11.63
CA SER A 493 -12.05 -0.93 12.24
C SER A 493 -13.50 -1.36 11.93
N LEU A 494 -13.78 -1.89 10.72
CA LEU A 494 -15.09 -2.46 10.37
C LEU A 494 -15.37 -3.79 11.11
N LYS A 495 -14.34 -4.56 11.47
CA LYS A 495 -14.47 -5.77 12.29
C LYS A 495 -14.68 -5.46 13.78
N ASN A 496 -14.17 -4.33 14.25
CA ASN A 496 -14.37 -3.83 15.61
C ASN A 496 -15.66 -2.99 15.77
N GLU A 497 -16.46 -2.86 14.70
CA GLU A 497 -17.69 -2.04 14.66
C GLU A 497 -17.46 -0.53 14.94
N GLU A 498 -16.20 -0.07 14.77
CA GLU A 498 -15.79 1.33 14.89
C GLU A 498 -16.27 2.21 13.72
N ARG A 499 -16.86 1.60 12.67
CA ARG A 499 -17.29 2.25 11.42
C ARG A 499 -18.54 1.58 10.83
N PRO A 500 -19.45 2.34 10.19
CA PRO A 500 -20.62 1.78 9.51
C PRO A 500 -20.26 0.76 8.43
N THR A 501 -20.98 -0.36 8.43
CA THR A 501 -20.79 -1.48 7.48
C THR A 501 -21.68 -1.40 6.26
N ALA A 502 -22.78 -0.63 6.29
CA ALA A 502 -23.73 -0.53 5.18
C ALA A 502 -23.07 0.00 3.90
N LEU A 503 -23.29 -0.67 2.76
CA LEU A 503 -22.73 -0.30 1.45
C LEU A 503 -22.98 1.18 1.10
N PHE A 504 -24.21 1.64 1.35
CA PHE A 504 -24.69 2.99 1.13
C PHE A 504 -25.41 3.43 2.41
N ILE A 505 -24.81 4.38 3.13
CA ILE A 505 -25.41 5.04 4.30
C ILE A 505 -26.61 5.83 3.80
N LYS A 506 -27.77 5.64 4.44
CA LYS A 506 -29.05 6.22 4.00
C LYS A 506 -29.31 7.58 4.64
N ASP A 507 -29.03 7.69 5.93
CA ASP A 507 -29.44 8.82 6.76
C ASP A 507 -28.28 9.36 7.59
N THR A 508 -28.43 10.60 8.04
CA THR A 508 -27.47 11.26 8.93
C THR A 508 -27.45 10.66 10.33
N ASP A 509 -28.45 9.87 10.71
CA ASP A 509 -28.63 9.39 12.08
C ASP A 509 -27.71 8.18 12.41
N ASP A 510 -27.21 7.49 11.37
CA ASP A 510 -26.07 6.56 11.47
C ASP A 510 -24.76 7.29 11.82
N LEU A 511 -24.71 8.61 11.60
CA LEU A 511 -23.60 9.50 11.90
C LEU A 511 -24.02 10.48 13.01
N LYS A 512 -24.21 9.97 14.23
CA LYS A 512 -24.43 10.78 15.45
C LYS A 512 -23.22 11.67 15.74
N GLU A 513 -23.17 12.79 15.05
CA GLU A 513 -22.21 13.86 15.21
C GLU A 513 -23.01 15.14 15.49
N GLU A 514 -22.91 15.64 16.72
CA GLU A 514 -23.67 16.80 17.19
C GLU A 514 -23.39 18.01 16.29
N THR A 515 -24.43 18.77 15.93
CA THR A 515 -24.30 19.86 14.95
C THR A 515 -24.56 21.22 15.59
N VAL A 516 -23.56 22.09 15.54
CA VAL A 516 -23.63 23.49 15.95
C VAL A 516 -24.02 24.41 14.79
N PHE A 517 -24.50 25.61 15.13
CA PHE A 517 -24.69 26.68 14.15
C PHE A 517 -23.56 27.72 14.28
N ALA A 518 -22.87 28.02 13.18
CA ALA A 518 -21.87 29.09 13.15
C ALA A 518 -22.18 30.12 12.07
N LYS A 519 -21.61 31.32 12.22
CA LYS A 519 -21.88 32.48 11.38
C LYS A 519 -20.71 32.74 10.43
N CYS A 520 -20.97 32.86 9.13
CA CYS A 520 -19.94 33.17 8.14
C CYS A 520 -19.29 34.54 8.44
N MET A 521 -17.96 34.58 8.51
CA MET A 521 -17.17 35.79 8.77
C MET A 521 -17.55 36.94 7.81
N ALA A 522 -17.75 36.65 6.53
CA ALA A 522 -18.00 37.64 5.50
C ALA A 522 -19.50 37.93 5.30
N CYS A 523 -20.25 37.03 4.66
CA CYS A 523 -21.67 37.26 4.34
C CYS A 523 -22.64 37.12 5.53
N LYS A 524 -22.14 36.87 6.76
CA LYS A 524 -22.91 36.80 8.02
C LYS A 524 -24.04 35.78 8.09
N SER A 525 -24.21 34.92 7.08
CA SER A 525 -25.17 33.82 7.06
C SER A 525 -24.85 32.75 8.10
N TYR A 526 -25.87 32.20 8.73
CA TYR A 526 -25.71 31.02 9.60
C TYR A 526 -25.60 29.74 8.79
N LEU A 527 -24.81 28.80 9.30
CA LEU A 527 -24.46 27.52 8.69
C LEU A 527 -24.57 26.43 9.76
N ARG A 528 -25.15 25.27 9.41
CA ARG A 528 -25.20 24.10 10.30
C ARG A 528 -23.99 23.21 10.02
N ILE A 529 -23.24 22.85 11.06
CA ILE A 529 -21.90 22.23 10.95
C ILE A 529 -21.77 21.14 12.02
N PRO A 530 -21.17 19.96 11.73
CA PRO A 530 -20.75 19.04 12.76
C PRO A 530 -19.76 19.70 13.75
N GLU A 531 -19.93 19.45 15.05
CA GLU A 531 -19.20 20.15 16.11
C GLU A 531 -17.69 19.90 16.03
N ARG A 532 -17.26 18.67 15.72
CA ARG A 532 -15.84 18.35 15.49
C ARG A 532 -15.22 19.23 14.41
N GLU A 533 -15.99 19.52 13.35
CA GLU A 533 -15.53 20.32 12.22
C GLU A 533 -15.53 21.82 12.55
N TYR A 534 -16.52 22.29 13.31
CA TYR A 534 -16.51 23.65 13.88
C TYR A 534 -15.30 23.89 14.80
N THR A 535 -15.01 22.97 15.72
CA THR A 535 -13.84 23.03 16.60
C THR A 535 -12.53 22.97 15.79
N ARG A 536 -12.45 22.12 14.75
CA ARG A 536 -11.26 22.02 13.88
C ARG A 536 -10.97 23.32 13.12
N ILE A 537 -12.01 23.95 12.57
CA ILE A 537 -11.88 25.22 11.83
C ILE A 537 -11.51 26.36 12.80
N THR A 538 -12.24 26.50 13.91
CA THR A 538 -12.03 27.58 14.88
C THR A 538 -10.68 27.51 15.61
N ALA A 539 -10.11 26.31 15.78
CA ALA A 539 -8.77 26.11 16.38
C ALA A 539 -7.61 26.74 15.59
N HIS A 540 -7.80 27.07 14.31
CA HIS A 540 -6.77 27.72 13.48
C HIS A 540 -7.21 29.08 12.90
N ASN A 541 -8.52 29.29 12.72
CA ASN A 541 -9.09 30.59 12.40
C ASN A 541 -10.45 30.72 13.12
N PRO A 542 -10.60 31.60 14.14
CA PRO A 542 -11.83 31.70 14.93
C PRO A 542 -13.06 32.15 14.12
N ASN A 543 -12.89 32.62 12.88
CA ASN A 543 -13.95 33.17 12.04
C ASN A 543 -14.13 32.32 10.75
N PRO A 544 -15.06 31.33 10.73
CA PRO A 544 -15.25 30.46 9.58
C PRO A 544 -15.86 31.19 8.37
N LEU A 545 -15.45 30.80 7.16
CA LEU A 545 -16.06 31.26 5.90
C LEU A 545 -17.01 30.20 5.32
N CYS A 546 -18.10 30.66 4.71
CA CYS A 546 -18.90 29.82 3.82
C CYS A 546 -18.17 29.62 2.48
N GLU A 547 -18.52 28.54 1.77
CA GLU A 547 -18.02 28.22 0.43
C GLU A 547 -18.00 29.42 -0.54
N ARG A 548 -19.15 30.08 -0.71
CA ARG A 548 -19.31 31.24 -1.61
C ARG A 548 -18.32 32.36 -1.29
N CYS A 549 -18.12 32.70 -0.01
CA CYS A 549 -17.17 33.75 0.37
C CYS A 549 -15.72 33.29 0.23
N HIS A 550 -15.38 32.06 0.62
CA HIS A 550 -14.04 31.51 0.47
C HIS A 550 -13.60 31.42 -1.01
N GLN A 551 -14.53 31.20 -1.94
CA GLN A 551 -14.27 31.30 -3.39
C GLN A 551 -14.02 32.76 -3.84
N LEU A 552 -14.73 33.74 -3.28
CA LEU A 552 -14.62 35.17 -3.65
C LEU A 552 -13.32 35.85 -3.16
N TYR A 553 -12.83 35.53 -1.96
CA TYR A 553 -11.65 36.22 -1.37
C TYR A 553 -10.29 35.64 -1.79
N LYS A 554 -10.22 34.70 -2.74
CA LYS A 554 -9.08 33.79 -2.86
C LYS A 554 -7.87 34.29 -3.67
N ILE A 555 -7.49 35.57 -3.53
CA ILE A 555 -6.27 36.16 -4.09
C ILE A 555 -5.54 37.00 -3.01
N LYS A 556 -4.29 36.62 -2.71
CA LYS A 556 -3.33 37.15 -1.68
C LYS A 556 -3.53 36.68 -0.23
N VAL A 557 -2.54 35.97 0.32
CA VAL A 557 -1.67 36.34 1.47
C VAL A 557 -0.52 35.29 1.63
N PRO A 558 0.73 35.63 2.05
CA PRO A 558 1.87 34.70 2.21
C PRO A 558 2.05 34.07 3.63
N LEU A 559 3.18 33.40 3.89
CA LEU A 559 3.51 32.56 5.09
C LEU A 559 4.85 32.90 5.79
N GLU A 560 4.88 32.93 7.13
CA GLU A 560 6.01 32.82 8.13
C GLU A 560 5.36 32.89 9.58
N THR A 561 5.92 32.78 10.80
CA THR A 561 7.28 32.74 11.42
C THR A 561 7.32 31.77 12.64
N ARG A 562 8.45 31.70 13.40
CA ARG A 562 8.69 30.88 14.63
C ARG A 562 9.68 31.56 15.62
N GLN A 563 9.71 31.14 16.91
CA GLN A 563 10.89 30.63 17.69
C GLN A 563 10.59 30.46 19.21
N SER A 564 11.18 29.51 19.98
CA SER A 564 12.59 29.33 20.48
C SER A 564 13.25 27.96 20.10
N LYS A 565 14.40 27.39 20.55
CA LYS A 565 15.48 27.56 21.60
C LYS A 565 15.13 27.08 23.04
N GLN A 566 15.97 26.46 23.91
CA GLN A 566 17.34 25.81 23.94
C GLN A 566 17.43 24.88 25.22
N LYS A 567 18.49 24.21 25.75
CA LYS A 567 19.99 24.18 25.61
C LYS A 567 20.65 22.82 26.12
N GLU A 568 21.98 22.84 26.36
CA GLU A 568 23.03 21.85 26.80
C GLU A 568 22.98 21.35 28.31
N THR A 569 23.75 20.40 28.94
CA THR A 569 24.82 19.35 28.68
C THR A 569 25.12 18.51 30.02
N LYS A 570 26.13 17.62 30.36
CA LYS A 570 27.39 16.98 29.81
C LYS A 570 27.96 15.79 30.69
N HIS A 571 28.95 15.00 30.15
CA HIS A 571 30.14 14.22 30.68
C HIS A 571 30.21 13.50 32.08
N PHE A 572 30.96 12.39 32.35
CA PHE A 572 31.55 11.25 31.57
C PHE A 572 31.98 10.03 32.47
N TRP A 573 32.52 8.94 31.88
CA TRP A 573 32.86 7.60 32.47
C TRP A 573 34.33 7.17 32.23
N THR A 574 34.79 6.07 32.86
CA THR A 574 35.73 5.08 32.25
C THR A 574 35.70 3.67 32.90
N GLU A 575 36.03 2.61 32.15
CA GLU A 575 36.08 1.17 32.56
C GLU A 575 37.50 0.57 32.37
N LYS A 576 37.86 -0.52 33.08
CA LYS A 576 38.81 -1.56 32.59
C LYS A 576 38.86 -2.90 33.39
N THR A 577 37.82 -3.73 33.30
CA THR A 577 37.85 -5.15 33.73
C THR A 577 36.86 -5.97 32.90
N THR A 578 37.07 -7.29 32.70
CA THR A 578 36.04 -8.10 32.03
C THR A 578 34.89 -8.46 32.99
N PHE A 579 33.71 -8.76 32.44
CA PHE A 579 32.48 -8.94 33.24
C PHE A 579 32.56 -10.11 34.25
N LEU A 580 33.26 -11.20 33.92
CA LEU A 580 33.42 -12.34 34.83
C LEU A 580 34.48 -12.09 35.91
N GLU A 581 35.55 -11.35 35.59
CA GLU A 581 36.55 -10.92 36.58
C GLU A 581 35.93 -9.93 37.56
N ALA A 582 35.21 -8.92 37.06
CA ALA A 582 34.46 -7.97 37.89
C ALA A 582 33.47 -8.68 38.83
N MET A 583 32.70 -9.66 38.33
CA MET A 583 31.80 -10.48 39.15
C MET A 583 32.52 -11.43 40.12
N SER A 584 33.79 -11.74 39.90
CA SER A 584 34.62 -12.51 40.84
C SER A 584 35.15 -11.61 41.97
N THR A 585 35.79 -10.49 41.62
CA THR A 585 36.37 -9.53 42.58
C THR A 585 35.30 -8.94 43.50
N PHE A 586 34.15 -8.54 42.95
CA PHE A 586 32.99 -8.06 43.71
C PHE A 586 32.46 -9.09 44.73
N ARG A 587 32.64 -10.40 44.48
CA ARG A 587 32.24 -11.48 45.40
C ARG A 587 33.28 -11.78 46.48
N SER A 588 34.55 -11.44 46.28
CA SER A 588 35.58 -11.51 47.32
C SER A 588 35.57 -10.29 48.24
N GLU A 589 35.40 -9.08 47.70
CA GLU A 589 35.40 -7.84 48.49
C GLU A 589 34.18 -7.75 49.43
N MET A 590 33.01 -8.21 48.97
CA MET A 590 31.78 -8.38 49.77
C MET A 590 31.87 -9.46 50.87
N ARG A 591 33.06 -10.00 51.15
CA ARG A 591 33.32 -10.93 52.27
C ARG A 591 34.36 -10.42 53.28
N SER A 592 35.03 -9.30 53.02
CA SER A 592 36.07 -8.74 53.88
C SER A 592 35.64 -7.54 54.74
N GLU A 593 34.42 -7.02 54.56
CA GLU A 593 33.82 -6.01 55.45
C GLU A 593 32.86 -6.67 56.46
N LYS A 594 33.44 -7.40 57.44
CA LYS A 594 32.73 -7.88 58.62
C LYS A 594 33.68 -8.10 59.80
#